data_AF-A0A9D1C1L1-F1
#
_entry.id   AF-A0A9D1C1L1-F1
#
_cell.length_a   1.000
_cell.length_b   1.000
_cell.length_c   1.000
_cell.angle_alpha   90.00
_cell.angle_beta   90.00
_cell.angle_gamma   90.00
#
_symmetry.space_group_name_H-M   'P 1'
#
loop_
_entity.id
_entity.type
_entity.pdbx_description
1 polymer ?
#
loop_
_entity_poly.entity_id
_entity_poly.type
_entity_poly.pdbx_seq_one_letter_code
_entity_poly.pdbx_strand_id
1 'polypeptide(L)'
;MKSVEELKAIREKALKEMSIRDNEDKTRIIVGMATCGIAAGAKSVMSAFIDELEKRNIRNVSVSMTGCIGICRLEPVAEVLEANGEKTTYVKLDAEKARRIVAEHIVNQKPVTEFTVGAAER
;
A
#
# COMPACT_ATOMS: atom_id res chain seq x y z
N MET A 1 36.54 -21.60 14.66
CA MET A 1 35.57 -20.68 15.28
C MET A 1 35.25 -19.62 14.26
N LYS A 2 33.98 -19.48 13.86
CA LYS A 2 33.58 -18.38 12.96
C LYS A 2 33.76 -17.07 13.72
N SER A 3 34.52 -16.14 13.18
CA SER A 3 35.02 -14.97 13.90
C SER A 3 33.86 -14.03 14.23
N VAL A 4 33.98 -13.26 15.32
CA VAL A 4 32.95 -12.29 15.77
C VAL A 4 32.58 -11.30 14.66
N GLU A 5 33.53 -11.02 13.77
CA GLU A 5 33.38 -10.17 12.58
C GLU A 5 32.52 -10.81 11.49
N GLU A 6 32.62 -12.13 11.28
CA GLU A 6 31.76 -12.84 10.32
C GLU A 6 30.31 -12.86 10.81
N LEU A 7 30.08 -13.05 12.12
CA LEU A 7 28.74 -12.96 12.69
C LEU A 7 28.15 -11.55 12.59
N LYS A 8 28.97 -10.50 12.77
CA LYS A 8 28.53 -9.10 12.56
C LYS A 8 28.18 -8.84 11.10
N ALA A 9 29.01 -9.28 10.15
CA ALA A 9 28.76 -9.10 8.73
C ALA A 9 27.50 -9.85 8.24
N ILE A 10 27.23 -11.04 8.79
CA ILE A 10 25.99 -11.80 8.51
C ILE A 10 24.78 -11.07 9.10
N ARG A 11 24.88 -10.56 10.33
CA ARG A 11 23.80 -9.77 10.96
C ARG A 11 23.53 -8.47 10.19
N GLU A 12 24.57 -7.75 9.79
CA GLU A 12 24.44 -6.53 8.98
C GLU A 12 23.87 -6.81 7.61
N LYS A 13 24.29 -7.89 6.93
CA LYS A 13 23.69 -8.31 5.65
C LYS A 13 22.22 -8.68 5.82
N ALA A 14 21.86 -9.46 6.84
CA ALA A 14 20.48 -9.82 7.11
C ALA A 14 19.62 -8.59 7.43
N LEU A 15 20.15 -7.64 8.21
CA LEU A 15 19.50 -6.36 8.50
C LEU A 15 19.35 -5.52 7.23
N LYS A 16 20.40 -5.40 6.40
CA LYS A 16 20.32 -4.68 5.12
C LYS A 16 19.34 -5.34 4.15
N GLU A 17 19.32 -6.66 4.05
CA GLU A 17 18.36 -7.39 3.22
C GLU A 17 16.93 -7.26 3.75
N MET A 18 16.74 -7.13 5.07
CA MET A 18 15.46 -6.77 5.67
C MET A 18 15.09 -5.31 5.41
N SER A 19 16.01 -4.35 5.53
CA SER A 19 15.79 -2.93 5.18
C SER A 19 15.64 -2.69 3.66
N ILE A 20 16.03 -3.64 2.81
CA ILE A 20 15.69 -3.60 1.38
C ILE A 20 14.24 -4.09 1.14
N ARG A 21 13.73 -4.94 2.04
CA ARG A 21 12.31 -5.36 2.08
C ARG A 21 11.41 -4.32 2.77
N ASP A 22 11.94 -3.64 3.77
CA ASP A 22 11.36 -2.46 4.41
C ASP A 22 11.83 -1.22 3.67
N ASN A 23 11.15 -0.90 2.57
CA ASN A 23 11.31 0.37 1.87
C ASN A 23 10.88 1.53 2.82
N GLU A 24 11.73 1.88 3.79
CA GLU A 24 11.47 2.93 4.80
C GLU A 24 11.20 4.29 4.13
N ASP A 25 11.68 4.50 2.90
CA ASP A 25 11.48 5.74 2.14
C ASP A 25 10.40 5.68 1.04
N LYS A 26 9.64 4.58 0.90
CA LYS A 26 8.63 4.46 -0.18
C LYS A 26 7.23 4.19 0.34
N THR A 27 6.29 4.98 -0.16
CA THR A 27 4.86 4.76 0.07
C THR A 27 4.44 3.40 -0.47
N ARG A 28 3.66 2.65 0.31
CA ARG A 28 3.16 1.32 -0.04
C ARG A 28 1.64 1.36 -0.11
N ILE A 29 1.09 0.90 -1.23
CA ILE A 29 -0.35 0.72 -1.42
C ILE A 29 -0.64 -0.77 -1.29
N ILE A 30 -1.42 -1.14 -0.29
CA ILE A 30 -1.76 -2.52 0.05
C ILE A 30 -3.22 -2.74 -0.29
N VAL A 31 -3.53 -3.56 -1.29
CA VAL A 31 -4.90 -3.82 -1.74
C VAL A 31 -5.41 -5.14 -1.18
N GLY A 32 -6.59 -5.15 -0.56
CA GLY A 32 -7.24 -6.36 -0.07
C GLY A 32 -7.76 -7.20 -1.23
N MET A 33 -7.09 -8.32 -1.51
CA MET A 33 -7.39 -9.22 -2.62
C MET A 33 -7.77 -10.63 -2.14
N ALA A 34 -8.43 -10.73 -0.98
CA ALA A 34 -9.11 -11.96 -0.59
C ALA A 34 -10.33 -12.25 -1.48
N THR A 35 -11.02 -13.37 -1.24
CA THR A 35 -12.21 -13.80 -1.99
C THR A 35 -13.28 -12.70 -2.13
N CYS A 36 -13.62 -12.02 -1.03
CA CYS A 36 -14.61 -10.96 -1.02
C CYS A 36 -14.10 -9.69 -1.75
N GLY A 37 -12.84 -9.30 -1.56
CA GLY A 37 -12.20 -8.20 -2.29
C GLY A 37 -12.17 -8.43 -3.80
N ILE A 38 -11.85 -9.65 -4.25
CA ILE A 38 -11.88 -10.01 -5.67
C ILE A 38 -13.31 -9.89 -6.22
N ALA A 39 -14.31 -10.41 -5.49
CA ALA A 39 -15.72 -10.32 -5.89
C ALA A 39 -16.24 -8.88 -5.93
N ALA A 40 -15.75 -8.00 -5.04
CA ALA A 40 -16.14 -6.59 -4.97
C ALA A 40 -15.45 -5.71 -6.03
N GLY A 41 -14.46 -6.23 -6.78
CA GLY A 41 -13.75 -5.48 -7.82
C GLY A 41 -12.37 -4.95 -7.43
N ALA A 42 -11.70 -5.54 -6.43
CA ALA A 42 -10.33 -5.15 -6.05
C ALA A 42 -9.33 -5.28 -7.21
N LYS A 43 -9.57 -6.17 -8.17
CA LYS A 43 -8.71 -6.33 -9.36
C LYS A 43 -8.66 -5.04 -10.20
N SER A 44 -9.82 -4.43 -10.48
CA SER A 44 -9.87 -3.17 -11.22
C SER A 44 -9.24 -2.00 -10.46
N VAL A 45 -9.40 -1.99 -9.13
CA VAL A 45 -8.77 -1.00 -8.25
C VAL A 45 -7.24 -1.13 -8.29
N MET A 46 -6.73 -2.36 -8.19
CA MET A 46 -5.29 -2.63 -8.28
C MET A 46 -4.71 -2.21 -9.64
N SER A 47 -5.36 -2.59 -10.74
CA SER A 47 -4.92 -2.17 -12.08
C SER A 47 -4.94 -0.65 -12.23
N ALA A 48 -5.97 0.04 -11.72
CA ALA A 48 -6.04 1.49 -11.77
C ALA A 48 -4.91 2.18 -10.98
N PHE A 49 -4.48 1.61 -9.85
CA PHE A 49 -3.31 2.09 -9.12
C PHE A 49 -2.02 1.95 -9.95
N ILE A 50 -1.80 0.77 -10.55
CA ILE A 50 -0.61 0.51 -11.37
C ILE A 50 -0.57 1.44 -12.58
N ASP A 51 -1.65 1.50 -13.35
CA ASP A 51 -1.74 2.32 -14.57
C ASP A 51 -1.48 3.80 -14.28
N GLU A 52 -2.02 4.34 -13.19
CA GLU A 52 -1.87 5.76 -12.84
C GLU A 52 -0.45 6.09 -12.36
N LEU A 53 0.16 5.18 -11.59
CA LEU A 53 1.56 5.32 -11.18
C LEU A 53 2.50 5.26 -12.38
N GLU A 54 2.26 4.35 -13.33
CA GLU A 54 3.04 4.24 -14.57
C GLU A 54 2.88 5.47 -15.45
N LYS A 55 1.65 5.96 -15.66
CA LYS A 55 1.37 7.19 -16.42
C LYS A 55 2.11 8.40 -15.89
N ARG A 56 2.22 8.51 -14.56
CA ARG A 56 2.89 9.63 -13.88
C ARG A 56 4.39 9.37 -13.64
N ASN A 57 4.93 8.23 -14.08
CA ASN A 57 6.32 7.80 -13.83
C ASN A 57 6.72 7.81 -12.35
N ILE A 58 5.78 7.46 -11.46
CA ILE A 58 5.97 7.44 -10.01
C ILE A 58 6.61 6.10 -9.62
N ARG A 59 7.89 6.12 -9.24
CA ARG A 59 8.69 4.93 -8.88
C ARG A 59 8.95 4.77 -7.37
N ASN A 60 8.61 5.79 -6.59
CA ASN A 60 8.74 5.80 -5.13
C ASN A 60 7.52 5.17 -4.43
N VAL A 61 6.63 4.50 -5.17
CA VAL A 61 5.44 3.87 -4.63
C VAL A 61 5.42 2.40 -5.06
N SER A 62 5.13 1.52 -4.12
CA SER A 62 4.95 0.09 -4.40
C SER A 62 3.51 -0.32 -4.18
N VAL A 63 2.95 -1.09 -5.11
CA VAL A 63 1.62 -1.69 -4.96
C VAL A 63 1.79 -3.15 -4.58
N SER A 64 1.21 -3.55 -3.45
CA SER A 64 1.24 -4.90 -2.90
C SER A 64 -0.18 -5.42 -2.71
N MET A 65 -0.35 -6.72 -2.85
CA MET A 65 -1.60 -7.40 -2.53
C MET A 65 -1.55 -7.96 -1.11
N THR A 66 -2.65 -7.89 -0.38
CA THR A 66 -2.84 -8.56 0.91
C THR A 66 -4.07 -9.46 0.88
N GLY A 67 -4.18 -10.34 1.87
CA GLY A 67 -5.35 -11.20 2.07
C GLY A 67 -6.54 -10.42 2.63
N CYS A 68 -7.20 -10.99 3.63
CA CYS A 68 -8.35 -10.36 4.27
C CYS A 68 -7.90 -9.20 5.17
N ILE A 69 -8.49 -8.01 4.98
CA ILE A 69 -8.25 -6.82 5.82
C ILE A 69 -9.23 -6.78 7.01
N GLY A 70 -10.20 -7.70 7.06
CA GLY A 70 -11.15 -7.81 8.18
C GLY A 70 -12.37 -6.90 8.07
N ILE A 71 -12.58 -6.23 6.93
CA ILE A 71 -13.70 -5.30 6.70
C ILE A 71 -14.48 -5.68 5.43
N CYS A 72 -15.02 -6.89 5.37
CA CYS A 72 -15.66 -7.40 4.15
C CYS A 72 -16.85 -6.54 3.67
N ARG A 73 -17.55 -5.85 4.59
CA ARG A 73 -18.71 -5.00 4.25
C ARG A 73 -18.33 -3.76 3.42
N LEU A 74 -17.09 -3.30 3.53
CA LEU A 74 -16.64 -2.06 2.91
C LEU A 74 -15.62 -2.30 1.80
N GLU A 75 -15.53 -3.53 1.30
CA GLU A 75 -14.71 -3.84 0.14
C GLU A 75 -15.23 -3.15 -1.14
N PRO A 76 -14.34 -2.86 -2.12
CA PRO A 76 -12.89 -3.06 -2.09
C PRO A 76 -12.16 -2.10 -1.13
N VAL A 77 -11.15 -2.62 -0.43
CA VAL A 77 -10.34 -1.87 0.55
C VAL A 77 -8.88 -1.79 0.09
N ALA A 78 -8.25 -0.63 0.29
CA ALA A 78 -6.81 -0.46 0.14
C ALA A 78 -6.24 0.38 1.28
N GLU A 79 -5.07 0.01 1.78
CA GLU A 79 -4.33 0.77 2.78
C GLU A 79 -3.12 1.44 2.12
N VAL A 80 -2.96 2.74 2.36
CA VAL A 80 -1.76 3.47 1.97
C VAL A 80 -0.91 3.67 3.21
N LEU A 81 0.30 3.09 3.20
CA LEU A 81 1.32 3.29 4.20
C LEU A 81 2.36 4.27 3.65
N GLU A 82 2.44 5.45 4.22
CA GLU A 82 3.37 6.49 3.82
C GLU A 82 4.76 6.28 4.44
N ALA A 83 5.78 6.90 3.86
CA ALA A 83 7.17 6.80 4.35
C ALA A 83 7.35 7.38 5.77
N ASN A 84 6.45 8.27 6.21
CA ASN A 84 6.44 8.80 7.57
C ASN A 84 5.79 7.86 8.61
N GLY A 85 5.32 6.68 8.18
CA GLY A 85 4.62 5.69 9.01
C GLY A 85 3.12 5.94 9.17
N GLU A 86 2.55 6.97 8.54
CA GLU A 86 1.12 7.19 8.53
C GLU A 86 0.41 6.13 7.68
N LYS A 87 -0.68 5.59 8.22
CA LYS A 87 -1.50 4.58 7.56
C LYS A 87 -2.91 5.11 7.32
N THR A 88 -3.28 5.21 6.06
CA THR A 88 -4.64 5.60 5.64
C THR A 88 -5.37 4.43 5.02
N THR A 89 -6.50 4.03 5.60
CA THR A 89 -7.35 2.94 5.09
C THR A 89 -8.51 3.52 4.26
N TYR A 90 -8.55 3.16 2.99
CA TYR A 90 -9.57 3.54 2.03
C TYR A 90 -10.52 2.39 1.74
N VAL A 91 -11.80 2.69 1.62
CA VAL A 91 -12.87 1.69 1.50
C VAL A 91 -13.86 2.02 0.37
N LYS A 92 -14.69 1.04 -0.03
CA LYS A 92 -15.65 1.15 -1.14
C LYS A 92 -15.00 1.72 -2.40
N LEU A 93 -13.79 1.24 -2.68
CA LEU A 93 -12.97 1.74 -3.77
C LEU A 93 -13.48 1.28 -5.13
N ASP A 94 -13.30 2.15 -6.10
CA ASP A 94 -13.47 1.88 -7.53
C ASP A 94 -12.22 2.37 -8.29
N ALA A 95 -12.16 2.13 -9.59
CA ALA A 95 -11.03 2.52 -10.43
C ALA A 95 -10.83 4.04 -10.49
N GLU A 96 -11.88 4.85 -10.36
CA GLU A 96 -11.80 6.31 -10.40
C GLU A 96 -11.27 6.88 -9.08
N LYS A 97 -11.76 6.37 -7.95
CA LYS A 97 -11.27 6.69 -6.61
C LYS A 97 -9.80 6.29 -6.45
N ALA A 98 -9.39 5.15 -6.98
CA ALA A 98 -7.99 4.74 -6.98
C ALA A 98 -7.10 5.78 -7.68
N ARG A 99 -7.50 6.24 -8.88
CA ARG A 99 -6.79 7.31 -9.61
C ARG A 99 -6.74 8.62 -8.83
N ARG A 100 -7.86 9.00 -8.19
CA ARG A 100 -7.92 10.17 -7.31
C ARG A 100 -6.98 10.05 -6.12
N ILE A 101 -6.91 8.88 -5.48
CA ILE A 101 -5.99 8.64 -4.36
C ILE A 101 -4.53 8.81 -4.83
N VAL A 102 -4.17 8.32 -6.01
CA VAL A 102 -2.82 8.57 -6.56
C VAL A 102 -2.58 10.07 -6.76
N ALA A 103 -3.53 10.79 -7.37
CA ALA A 103 -3.37 12.21 -7.64
C ALA A 103 -3.35 13.09 -6.38
N GLU A 104 -4.23 12.83 -5.42
CA GLU A 104 -4.41 13.67 -4.24
C GLU A 104 -3.51 13.21 -3.09
N HIS A 105 -3.55 11.93 -2.75
CA HIS A 105 -2.80 11.41 -1.61
C HIS A 105 -1.33 11.18 -1.97
N ILE A 106 -1.05 10.46 -3.05
CA ILE A 106 0.33 10.06 -3.36
C ILE A 106 1.15 11.22 -3.93
N VAL A 107 0.57 12.04 -4.81
CA VAL A 107 1.27 13.16 -5.45
C VAL A 107 1.20 14.44 -4.63
N ASN A 108 0.04 14.80 -4.09
CA ASN A 108 -0.13 16.04 -3.32
C ASN A 108 0.00 15.85 -1.80
N GLN A 109 0.33 14.64 -1.33
CA GLN A 109 0.43 14.32 0.11
C GLN A 109 -0.82 14.72 0.91
N LYS A 110 -2.00 14.62 0.27
CA LYS A 110 -3.27 14.99 0.87
C LYS A 110 -4.23 13.79 0.91
N PRO A 111 -4.42 13.15 2.07
CA PRO A 111 -5.34 12.03 2.22
C PRO A 111 -6.77 12.43 1.81
N VAL A 112 -7.44 11.57 1.04
CA VAL A 112 -8.82 11.79 0.61
C VAL A 112 -9.77 11.27 1.69
N THR A 113 -9.97 12.07 2.74
CA THR A 113 -10.75 11.68 3.93
C THR A 113 -12.15 11.17 3.60
N GLU A 114 -12.76 11.63 2.51
CA GLU A 114 -14.07 11.19 2.02
C GLU A 114 -14.15 9.68 1.72
N PHE A 115 -13.02 9.05 1.36
CA PHE A 115 -12.96 7.64 1.00
C PHE A 115 -12.44 6.76 2.15
N THR A 116 -12.16 7.35 3.30
CA THR A 116 -11.62 6.62 4.45
C THR A 116 -12.72 5.90 5.22
N VAL A 117 -12.34 4.85 5.95
CA VAL A 117 -13.27 4.06 6.78
C VAL A 117 -14.08 4.95 7.74
N GLY A 118 -13.46 5.96 8.36
CA GLY A 118 -14.13 6.86 9.29
C GLY A 118 -15.21 7.75 8.67
N ALA A 119 -15.14 8.00 7.36
CA ALA A 119 -16.20 8.69 6.62
C ALA A 119 -17.32 7.74 6.18
N ALA A 120 -17.01 6.45 5.95
CA ALA A 120 -17.97 5.44 5.50
C ALA A 120 -18.79 4.80 6.64
N GLU A 121 -18.34 4.96 7.89
CA GLU A 121 -19.04 4.50 9.10
C GLU A 121 -19.83 5.58 9.83
N ARG A 122 -19.84 6.82 9.32
CA ARG A 122 -20.71 7.91 9.80
C ARG A 122 -22.11 7.87 9.21
#